data_AF-A0A4R1RAB5-F1
#
_entry.id   AF-A0A4R1RAB5-F1
#
_cell.length_a   1.000
_cell.length_b   1.000
_cell.length_c   1.000
_cell.angle_alpha   90.00
_cell.angle_beta   90.00
_cell.angle_gamma   90.00
#
_symmetry.space_group_name_H-M   'P 1'
#
loop_
_entity.id
_entity.type
_entity.pdbx_description
1 polymer ?
#
loop_
_entity_poly.entity_id
_entity_poly.type
_entity_poly.pdbx_seq_one_letter_code
_entity_poly.pdbx_strand_id
1 'polypeptide(L)'
;MKRIYVMNGDGTQEYIPIHSQEKQIFKIGSEPSTNSSNSKPEDTLLTISDLTEKFSVSRLTIYFWIRKYLLKRISIQGRVLFYPNDIRTLIDNKKLVG
;
A
#
# COMPACT_ATOMS: atom_id res chain seq x y z
N MET A 1 6.21 32.60 21.31
CA MET A 1 5.61 31.66 20.32
C MET A 1 6.30 31.87 19.00
N LYS A 2 6.90 30.82 18.40
CA LYS A 2 7.62 30.94 17.13
C LYS A 2 6.63 30.79 15.98
N ARG A 3 6.51 31.81 15.14
CA ARG A 3 5.71 31.77 13.91
C ARG A 3 6.57 31.18 12.79
N ILE A 4 6.04 30.21 12.05
CA ILE A 4 6.75 29.55 10.96
C ILE A 4 6.13 30.05 9.66
N TYR A 5 6.96 30.63 8.80
CA TYR A 5 6.54 31.13 7.49
C TYR A 5 7.15 30.25 6.41
N VAL A 6 6.34 29.83 5.45
CA VAL A 6 6.75 29.01 4.30
C VAL A 6 6.62 29.84 3.03
N MET A 7 7.68 29.92 2.24
CA MET A 7 7.68 30.62 0.96
C MET A 7 7.37 29.62 -0.16
N ASN A 8 6.26 29.81 -0.86
CA ASN A 8 5.98 29.11 -2.11
C ASN A 8 6.12 30.10 -3.29
N GLY A 9 6.17 29.60 -4.52
CA GLY A 9 6.43 30.40 -5.72
C GLY A 9 5.40 31.50 -6.03
N ASP A 10 4.28 31.52 -5.29
CA ASP A 10 3.20 32.49 -5.32
C ASP A 10 3.19 33.47 -4.13
N GLY A 11 4.09 33.30 -3.14
CA GLY A 11 4.25 34.20 -1.99
C GLY A 11 4.54 33.50 -0.67
N THR A 12 4.59 34.29 0.42
CA THR A 12 4.78 33.78 1.79
C THR A 12 3.44 33.38 2.41
N GLN A 13 3.32 32.16 2.89
CA GLN A 13 2.18 31.70 3.68
C GLN A 13 2.60 31.36 5.12
N GLU A 14 1.83 31.84 6.10
CA GLU A 14 2.04 31.50 7.52
C GLU A 14 1.53 30.08 7.81
N TYR A 15 2.39 29.24 8.38
CA TYR A 15 2.09 27.87 8.74
C TYR A 15 1.86 27.76 10.25
N ILE A 16 0.65 27.32 10.63
CA ILE A 16 0.29 27.03 12.03
C ILE A 16 0.45 25.53 12.26
N PRO A 17 1.42 25.08 13.09
CA PRO A 17 1.59 23.68 13.41
C PRO A 17 0.38 23.17 14.19
N ILE A 18 -0.27 22.12 13.66
CA ILE A 18 -1.36 21.42 14.32
C ILE A 18 -0.74 20.56 15.43
N HIS A 19 -0.41 21.14 16.58
CA HIS A 19 0.28 20.41 17.65
C HIS A 19 -0.69 19.80 18.66
N SER A 20 -0.67 18.47 18.69
CA SER A 20 -0.64 17.58 19.86
C SER A 20 -1.25 18.05 21.19
N GLN A 21 -2.35 17.40 21.60
CA GLN A 21 -2.60 16.85 22.95
C GLN A 21 -3.46 15.57 22.77
N GLU A 22 -2.90 14.37 22.77
CA GLU A 22 -2.61 13.45 23.90
C GLU A 22 -3.82 12.82 24.63
N LYS A 23 -3.87 11.47 24.56
CA LYS A 23 -4.34 10.48 25.53
C LYS A 23 -5.82 10.44 25.95
N GLN A 24 -6.53 9.45 25.40
CA GLN A 24 -7.12 8.42 26.26
C GLN A 24 -6.55 7.05 25.89
N ILE A 25 -6.03 6.39 26.92
CA ILE A 25 -5.28 5.14 26.90
C ILE A 25 -6.29 3.99 26.87
N PHE A 26 -6.14 3.05 25.93
CA PHE A 26 -6.38 1.63 26.20
C PHE A 26 -5.26 0.77 25.59
N LYS A 27 -4.34 0.38 26.48
CA LYS A 27 -3.63 -0.92 26.55
C LYS A 27 -4.57 -2.05 26.07
N ILE A 28 -4.25 -3.06 25.26
CA ILE A 28 -3.06 -3.92 25.06
C ILE A 28 -3.26 -4.65 23.71
N GLY A 29 -2.19 -4.95 22.97
CA GLY A 29 -2.17 -6.05 21.99
C GLY A 29 -1.82 -5.66 20.56
N SER A 30 -0.80 -6.32 20.02
CA SER A 30 -0.30 -6.21 18.66
C SER A 30 -1.31 -6.72 17.63
N GLU A 31 -1.94 -5.87 16.81
CA GLU A 31 -2.59 -6.26 15.54
C GLU A 31 -2.59 -5.10 14.52
N PRO A 32 -2.33 -5.35 13.22
CA PRO A 32 -2.42 -4.33 12.18
C PRO A 32 -3.88 -3.98 11.86
N SER A 33 -4.23 -2.70 11.99
CA SER A 33 -5.55 -2.14 11.76
C SER A 33 -6.02 -2.32 10.32
N THR A 34 -7.02 -3.19 10.16
CA THR A 34 -7.84 -3.37 8.96
C THR A 34 -8.68 -2.12 8.69
N ASN A 35 -8.21 -1.25 7.80
CA ASN A 35 -9.09 -0.25 7.19
C ASN A 35 -9.79 -0.90 5.99
N SER A 36 -10.87 -1.61 6.30
CA SER A 36 -11.82 -2.14 5.33
C SER A 36 -12.48 -1.01 4.56
N SER A 37 -11.89 -0.60 3.43
CA SER A 37 -12.59 0.15 2.40
C SER A 37 -13.32 -0.82 1.48
N ASN A 38 -14.62 -0.95 1.74
CA ASN A 38 -15.60 -1.63 0.94
C ASN A 38 -15.75 -0.91 -0.41
N SER A 39 -15.00 -1.30 -1.43
CA SER A 39 -15.21 -0.89 -2.83
C SER A 39 -14.88 -2.06 -3.74
N LYS A 40 -15.80 -2.38 -4.64
CA LYS A 40 -15.78 -3.50 -5.61
C LYS A 40 -14.37 -4.08 -5.90
N PRO A 41 -14.13 -5.37 -5.60
CA PRO A 41 -12.78 -5.93 -5.47
C PRO A 41 -12.03 -6.17 -6.79
N GLU A 42 -12.68 -6.07 -7.95
CA GLU A 42 -12.13 -6.64 -9.19
C GLU A 42 -11.30 -5.65 -10.04
N ASP A 43 -11.44 -4.33 -9.85
CA ASP A 43 -10.77 -3.34 -10.71
C ASP A 43 -9.72 -2.48 -9.99
N THR A 44 -9.54 -2.66 -8.68
CA THR A 44 -8.58 -1.86 -7.92
C THR A 44 -7.20 -2.50 -7.99
N LEU A 45 -6.21 -1.75 -8.47
CA LEU A 45 -4.82 -2.16 -8.47
C LEU A 45 -4.31 -2.39 -7.04
N LEU A 46 -3.55 -3.46 -6.86
CA LEU A 46 -3.07 -3.91 -5.55
C LEU A 46 -1.60 -3.59 -5.35
N THR A 47 -1.25 -3.20 -4.12
CA THR A 47 0.14 -3.03 -3.69
C THR A 47 0.75 -4.38 -3.29
N ILE A 48 2.07 -4.43 -3.13
CA ILE A 48 2.77 -5.63 -2.61
C ILE A 48 2.20 -6.07 -1.25
N SER A 49 1.83 -5.12 -0.38
CA SER A 49 1.23 -5.44 0.93
C SER A 49 -0.15 -6.08 0.76
N ASP A 50 -0.98 -5.54 -0.12
CA ASP A 50 -2.29 -6.13 -0.42
C ASP A 50 -2.15 -7.54 -1.00
N LEU A 51 -1.14 -7.76 -1.85
CA LEU A 51 -0.85 -9.08 -2.41
C LEU A 51 -0.47 -10.09 -1.33
N THR A 52 0.36 -9.67 -0.36
CA THR A 52 0.75 -10.53 0.77
C THR A 52 -0.44 -10.89 1.65
N GLU A 53 -1.34 -9.94 1.90
CA GLU A 53 -2.51 -10.13 2.76
C GLU A 53 -3.62 -10.94 2.07
N LYS A 54 -3.96 -10.60 0.82
CA LYS A 54 -5.10 -11.20 0.10
C LYS A 54 -4.78 -12.58 -0.48
N PHE A 55 -3.54 -12.80 -0.92
CA PHE A 55 -3.16 -14.02 -1.64
C PHE A 55 -2.18 -14.91 -0.86
N SER A 56 -1.78 -14.51 0.35
CA SER A 56 -0.79 -15.25 1.16
C SER A 56 0.53 -15.53 0.41
N VAL A 57 0.92 -14.63 -0.50
CA VAL A 57 2.15 -14.75 -1.28
C VAL A 57 3.27 -13.98 -0.59
N SER A 58 4.45 -14.60 -0.43
CA SER A 58 5.60 -13.91 0.17
C SER A 58 6.15 -12.81 -0.75
N ARG A 59 6.71 -11.75 -0.16
CA ARG A 59 7.39 -10.68 -0.93
C ARG A 59 8.50 -11.23 -1.83
N LEU A 60 9.25 -12.22 -1.36
CA LEU A 60 10.30 -12.89 -2.14
C LEU A 60 9.73 -13.53 -3.41
N THR A 61 8.59 -14.20 -3.29
CA THR A 61 7.88 -14.80 -4.43
C THR A 61 7.40 -13.74 -5.42
N ILE A 62 6.84 -12.62 -4.92
CA ILE A 62 6.43 -11.49 -5.77
C ILE A 62 7.62 -10.92 -6.55
N TYR A 63 8.74 -10.65 -5.87
CA TYR A 63 9.95 -10.16 -6.54
C TYR A 63 10.53 -11.17 -7.53
N PHE A 64 10.46 -12.46 -7.22
CA PHE A 64 10.85 -13.52 -8.15
C PHE A 64 9.99 -13.50 -9.42
N TRP A 65 8.67 -13.39 -9.30
CA TRP A 65 7.77 -13.30 -10.46
C TRP A 65 8.01 -12.06 -11.32
N ILE A 66 8.28 -10.92 -10.68
CA ILE A 66 8.66 -9.68 -11.39
C ILE A 66 9.97 -9.90 -12.15
N ARG A 67 11.00 -10.45 -11.50
CA ARG A 67 12.31 -10.72 -12.10
C ARG A 67 12.23 -11.71 -13.27
N LYS A 68 11.30 -12.66 -13.19
CA LYS A 68 11.05 -13.66 -14.24
C LYS A 68 10.08 -13.18 -15.32
N TYR A 69 9.65 -11.92 -15.28
CA TYR A 69 8.66 -11.35 -16.20
C TYR A 69 7.31 -12.10 -16.22
N LEU A 70 7.02 -12.85 -15.16
CA LEU A 70 5.75 -13.56 -14.97
C LEU A 70 4.66 -12.64 -14.44
N LEU A 71 5.04 -11.61 -13.70
CA LEU A 71 4.14 -10.62 -13.13
C LEU A 71 4.51 -9.22 -13.62
N LYS A 72 3.56 -8.56 -14.29
CA LYS A 72 3.75 -7.20 -14.80
C LYS A 72 3.57 -6.19 -13.67
N ARG A 73 4.61 -5.40 -13.41
CA ARG A 73 4.55 -4.27 -12.47
C ARG A 73 4.03 -3.02 -13.15
N ILE A 74 3.19 -2.26 -12.46
CA ILE A 74 2.70 -0.95 -12.88
C ILE A 74 3.26 0.08 -11.90
N SER A 75 3.95 1.09 -12.41
CA SER A 75 4.48 2.18 -11.58
C SER A 75 3.62 3.41 -11.75
N ILE A 76 2.89 3.81 -10.71
CA ILE A 76 2.06 5.02 -10.69
C ILE A 76 2.51 5.87 -9.52
N GLN A 77 2.96 7.10 -9.80
CA GLN A 77 3.32 8.09 -8.78
C GLN A 77 4.34 7.56 -7.73
N GLY A 78 5.30 6.75 -8.17
CA GLY A 78 6.33 6.14 -7.32
C GLY A 78 5.88 4.89 -6.54
N ARG A 79 4.62 4.45 -6.70
CA ARG A 79 4.10 3.22 -6.11
C ARG A 79 4.08 2.09 -7.13
N VAL A 80 4.39 0.88 -6.65
CA VAL A 80 4.33 -0.35 -7.45
C VAL A 80 3.01 -1.05 -7.20
N LEU A 81 2.28 -1.28 -8.29
CA LEU A 81 0.92 -1.78 -8.32
C LEU A 81 0.77 -2.95 -9.29
N PHE A 82 -0.23 -3.79 -9.05
CA PHE A 82 -0.48 -5.04 -9.80
C PHE A 82 -1.97 -5.27 -10.04
N TYR A 83 -2.29 -5.91 -11.16
CA TYR A 83 -3.65 -6.39 -11.40
C TYR A 83 -3.93 -7.63 -10.54
N PRO A 84 -5.07 -7.70 -9.83
CA PRO A 84 -5.47 -8.89 -9.08
C PRO A 84 -5.55 -10.15 -9.96
N ASN A 85 -6.03 -10.00 -11.20
CA ASN A 85 -6.24 -11.12 -12.11
C ASN A 85 -4.93 -11.80 -12.56
N ASP A 86 -3.86 -11.03 -12.75
CA ASP A 86 -2.53 -11.56 -13.09
C ASP A 86 -2.03 -12.49 -11.96
N ILE A 87 -2.29 -12.11 -10.71
CA ILE A 87 -1.88 -12.87 -9.52
C ILE A 87 -2.70 -14.16 -9.39
N ARG A 88 -4.03 -14.08 -9.57
CA ARG A 88 -4.91 -15.25 -9.59
C ARG A 88 -4.45 -16.27 -10.64
N THR A 89 -4.22 -15.80 -11.86
CA THR A 89 -3.75 -16.62 -12.98
C THR A 89 -2.41 -17.31 -12.67
N LEU A 90 -1.46 -16.60 -12.05
CA LEU A 90 -0.18 -17.19 -11.65
C LEU A 90 -0.32 -18.28 -10.58
N ILE A 91 -1.21 -18.07 -9.61
CA ILE A 91 -1.49 -19.03 -8.55
C ILE A 91 -2.16 -20.28 -9.12
N ASP A 92 -3.16 -20.09 -9.98
CA ASP A 92 -3.93 -21.18 -10.58
C ASP A 92 -3.06 -22.01 -11.52
N ASN A 93 -2.26 -21.37 -12.37
CA ASN A 93 -1.28 -22.06 -13.22
C ASN A 93 -0.28 -22.89 -12.41
N LYS A 94 0.12 -22.42 -11.23
CA LYS A 94 1.03 -23.17 -10.35
C LYS A 94 0.36 -24.40 -9.73
N LYS A 95 -0.94 -24.33 -9.41
CA LYS A 95 -1.70 -25.47 -8.87
C LYS A 95 -1.92 -26.58 -9.89
N LEU A 96 -1.94 -26.25 -11.19
CA LEU A 96 -2.15 -27.22 -12.26
C LEU A 96 -0.89 -28.01 -12.66
N VAL A 97 0.29 -27.61 -12.17
CA VAL A 97 1.59 -28.23 -12.48
C VAL A 97 2.15 -29.00 -11.26
N GLY A 98 1.37 -29.13 -10.18
CA GLY A 98 1.73 -29.83 -8.95
C GLY A 98 1.14 -31.23 -8.86
#